data_AF-A0A5B8LYD6-F1
#
_entry.id   AF-A0A5B8LYD6-F1
#
_cell.length_a   1.000
_cell.length_b   1.000
_cell.length_c   1.000
_cell.angle_alpha   90.00
_cell.angle_beta   90.00
_cell.angle_gamma   90.00
#
_symmetry.space_group_name_H-M   'P 1'
#
loop_
_entity.id
_entity.type
_entity.pdbx_description
1 polymer ?
#
loop_
_entity_poly.entity_id
_entity_poly.type
_entity_poly.pdbx_seq_one_letter_code
_entity_poly.pdbx_strand_id
1 'polypeptide(L)'
;MLGALPALAHDVPADIAKAPPAGSFAAVSGLVPLPDFLPGMGQLFVDPATLPAGPFLAYDHDGALVSTIYMLPMKDLNPDNRFEDLAAPGGNVDHVDVYYNAGHPGVEEPHIHVVLWHVPVADEARVAQ
;
A
#
# COMPACT_ATOMS: atom_id res chain seq x y z
N MET A 1 14.90 24.00 30.88
CA MET A 1 15.12 23.27 29.62
C MET A 1 14.14 22.10 29.60
N LEU A 2 13.10 22.14 28.76
CA LEU A 2 12.32 20.93 28.45
C LEU A 2 13.14 20.13 27.43
N GLY A 3 13.58 18.93 27.81
CA GLY A 3 14.24 18.02 26.88
C GLY A 3 13.23 17.51 25.86
N ALA A 4 13.57 17.59 24.57
CA ALA A 4 12.83 16.90 23.53
C ALA A 4 12.99 15.39 23.74
N LEU A 5 11.86 14.69 23.92
CA LEU A 5 11.85 13.23 23.86
C LEU A 5 12.11 12.83 22.41
N PRO A 6 13.00 11.86 22.14
CA PRO A 6 13.16 11.33 20.79
C PRO A 6 11.80 10.76 20.34
N ALA A 7 11.33 11.17 19.17
CA ALA A 7 10.22 10.50 18.52
C ALA A 7 10.67 9.07 18.24
N LEU A 8 10.02 8.09 18.86
CA LEU A 8 10.19 6.70 18.47
C LEU A 8 9.72 6.59 17.02
N ALA A 9 10.52 5.92 16.18
CA ALA A 9 10.07 5.43 14.90
C ALA A 9 8.68 4.80 15.08
N HIS A 10 7.72 5.12 14.20
CA HIS A 10 6.45 4.42 14.20
C HIS A 10 6.74 3.03 13.63
N ASP A 11 7.09 2.09 14.50
CA ASP A 11 7.24 0.69 14.13
C ASP A 11 5.98 0.22 13.38
N VAL A 12 6.15 -0.70 12.44
CA VAL A 12 5.02 -1.30 11.73
C VAL A 12 4.11 -1.97 12.76
N PRO A 13 2.82 -1.62 12.84
CA PRO A 13 1.92 -2.25 13.79
C PRO A 13 1.86 -3.77 13.61
N ALA A 14 1.84 -4.50 14.72
CA ALA A 14 1.97 -5.97 14.70
C ALA A 14 0.84 -6.67 13.93
N ASP A 15 -0.33 -6.04 13.90
CA ASP A 15 -1.54 -6.44 13.17
C ASP A 15 -1.40 -6.36 11.65
N ILE A 16 -0.44 -5.58 11.13
CA ILE A 16 -0.16 -5.47 9.69
C ILE A 16 1.25 -5.93 9.30
N ALA A 17 2.13 -6.19 10.28
CA ALA A 17 3.55 -6.49 10.02
C ALA A 17 3.77 -7.80 9.24
N LYS A 18 2.83 -8.74 9.32
CA LYS A 18 2.87 -10.02 8.61
C LYS A 18 1.56 -10.35 7.90
N ALA A 19 1.67 -10.95 6.72
CA ALA A 19 0.54 -11.50 5.97
C ALA A 19 0.07 -12.85 6.56
N PRO A 20 -1.25 -13.13 6.53
CA PRO A 20 -2.32 -12.18 6.21
C PRO A 20 -2.49 -11.16 7.36
N PRO A 21 -2.72 -9.87 7.06
CA PRO A 21 -3.03 -8.88 8.08
C PRO A 21 -4.31 -9.24 8.84
N ALA A 22 -4.39 -8.84 10.10
CA ALA A 22 -5.57 -9.02 10.93
C ALA A 22 -6.72 -8.09 10.51
N GLY A 23 -7.95 -8.38 10.91
CA GLY A 23 -9.11 -7.52 10.67
C GLY A 23 -9.86 -7.82 9.38
N SER A 24 -10.36 -6.79 8.71
CA SER A 24 -11.26 -6.90 7.54
C SER A 24 -10.52 -7.01 6.20
N PHE A 25 -9.20 -7.15 6.22
CA PHE A 25 -8.40 -7.22 5.00
C PHE A 25 -8.68 -8.50 4.21
N ALA A 26 -8.87 -8.33 2.90
CA ALA A 26 -9.01 -9.41 1.93
C ALA A 26 -7.82 -9.39 0.97
N ALA A 27 -7.37 -10.57 0.56
CA ALA A 27 -6.39 -10.70 -0.51
C ALA A 27 -7.00 -10.19 -1.82
N VAL A 28 -6.28 -9.32 -2.54
CA VAL A 28 -6.78 -8.69 -3.78
C VAL A 28 -7.05 -9.73 -4.86
N SER A 29 -6.26 -10.80 -4.94
CA SER A 29 -6.49 -11.94 -5.85
C SER A 29 -7.82 -12.67 -5.60
N GLY A 30 -8.40 -12.54 -4.40
CA GLY A 30 -9.74 -13.04 -4.11
C GLY A 30 -10.87 -12.08 -4.52
N LEU A 31 -10.55 -10.82 -4.84
CA LEU A 31 -11.52 -9.77 -5.21
C LEU A 31 -11.59 -9.53 -6.73
N VAL A 32 -10.46 -9.69 -7.42
CA VAL A 32 -10.30 -9.49 -8.86
C VAL A 32 -9.47 -10.62 -9.47
N PRO A 33 -9.61 -10.93 -10.77
CA PRO A 33 -8.90 -12.05 -11.42
C PRO A 33 -7.42 -11.72 -11.67
N LEU A 34 -6.65 -11.62 -10.59
CA LEU A 34 -5.21 -11.37 -10.56
C LEU A 34 -4.49 -12.52 -9.85
N PRO A 35 -3.19 -12.75 -10.13
CA PRO A 35 -2.40 -13.70 -9.37
C PRO A 35 -2.25 -13.26 -7.90
N ASP A 36 -1.99 -14.21 -7.01
CA ASP A 36 -1.77 -13.95 -5.57
C ASP A 36 -0.57 -13.04 -5.31
N PHE A 37 0.45 -13.07 -6.19
CA PHE A 37 1.63 -12.24 -6.10
C PHE A 37 1.85 -11.49 -7.41
N LEU A 38 2.04 -10.18 -7.31
CA LEU A 38 2.25 -9.28 -8.43
C LEU A 38 3.72 -8.85 -8.48
N PRO A 39 4.49 -9.20 -9.53
CA PRO A 39 5.85 -8.70 -9.70
C PRO A 39 5.92 -7.17 -9.62
N GLY A 40 6.77 -6.66 -8.74
CA GLY A 40 6.92 -5.24 -8.40
C GLY A 40 6.00 -4.73 -7.29
N MET A 41 5.00 -5.49 -6.84
CA MET A 41 4.04 -5.06 -5.82
C MET A 41 3.85 -6.06 -4.68
N GLY A 42 4.16 -7.34 -4.89
CA GLY A 42 4.03 -8.38 -3.88
C GLY A 42 2.62 -8.98 -3.79
N GLN A 43 2.34 -9.64 -2.68
CA GLN A 43 0.99 -10.08 -2.33
C GLN A 43 0.23 -8.91 -1.72
N LEU A 44 -0.93 -8.56 -2.30
CA LEU A 44 -1.72 -7.40 -1.89
C LEU A 44 -2.92 -7.79 -1.03
N PHE A 45 -3.12 -7.03 0.04
CA PHE A 45 -4.33 -7.07 0.88
C PHE A 45 -4.95 -5.69 1.00
N VAL A 46 -6.27 -5.61 1.08
CA VAL A 46 -7.01 -4.35 1.26
C VAL A 46 -8.26 -4.59 2.09
N ASP A 47 -8.67 -3.62 2.90
CA ASP A 47 -10.04 -3.62 3.45
C ASP A 47 -11.01 -3.26 2.31
N PRO A 48 -11.94 -4.14 1.90
CA PRO A 48 -12.85 -3.85 0.79
C PRO A 48 -13.68 -2.58 0.97
N ALA A 49 -13.87 -2.10 2.21
CA ALA A 49 -14.59 -0.86 2.50
C ALA A 49 -13.82 0.41 2.11
N THR A 50 -12.50 0.32 1.85
CA THR A 50 -11.65 1.46 1.47
C THR A 50 -11.35 1.53 -0.02
N LEU A 51 -11.90 0.61 -0.81
CA LEU A 51 -11.81 0.64 -2.26
C LEU A 51 -12.54 1.87 -2.85
N PRO A 52 -12.05 2.44 -3.96
CA PRO A 52 -10.90 1.96 -4.76
C PRO A 52 -9.53 2.43 -4.25
N ALA A 53 -9.47 3.40 -3.32
CA ALA A 53 -8.22 4.08 -2.97
C ALA A 53 -7.26 3.23 -2.13
N GLY A 54 -7.76 2.39 -1.23
CA GLY A 54 -6.95 1.64 -0.27
C GLY A 54 -6.84 2.34 1.09
N PRO A 55 -5.76 2.09 1.87
CA PRO A 55 -4.48 1.55 1.45
C PRO A 55 -4.50 0.05 1.12
N PHE A 56 -3.70 -0.34 0.15
CA PHE A 56 -3.30 -1.71 -0.13
C PHE A 56 -2.00 -2.01 0.62
N LEU A 57 -1.97 -3.11 1.36
CA LEU A 57 -0.78 -3.60 2.06
C LEU A 57 -0.07 -4.62 1.18
N ALA A 58 1.20 -4.36 0.89
CA ALA A 58 2.04 -5.17 0.01
C ALA A 58 3.06 -5.97 0.80
N TYR A 59 3.09 -7.28 0.57
CA TYR A 59 3.96 -8.23 1.27
C TYR A 59 4.87 -8.98 0.32
N ASP A 60 6.09 -9.28 0.77
CA ASP A 60 6.98 -10.20 0.05
C ASP A 60 6.57 -11.67 0.23
N HIS A 61 7.34 -12.59 -0.36
CA HIS A 61 7.13 -14.04 -0.26
C HIS A 61 7.23 -14.60 1.17
N ASP A 62 7.95 -13.90 2.06
CA ASP A 62 8.04 -14.25 3.48
C ASP A 62 6.89 -13.63 4.30
N GLY A 63 5.95 -12.97 3.63
CA GLY A 63 4.81 -12.30 4.20
C GLY A 63 5.19 -11.08 5.02
N ALA A 64 6.38 -10.50 4.88
CA ALA A 64 6.76 -9.26 5.55
C ALA A 64 6.21 -8.04 4.80
N LEU A 65 5.70 -7.04 5.54
CA LEU A 65 5.23 -5.80 4.93
C LEU A 65 6.40 -5.08 4.24
N VAL A 66 6.23 -4.74 2.97
CA VAL A 66 7.23 -4.07 2.13
C VAL A 66 6.79 -2.66 1.79
N SER A 67 5.52 -2.47 1.42
CA SER A 67 4.99 -1.15 1.09
C SER A 67 3.49 -1.02 1.41
N THR A 68 3.05 0.23 1.50
CA THR A 68 1.63 0.61 1.52
C THR A 68 1.34 1.39 0.23
N ILE A 69 0.30 1.00 -0.51
CA ILE A 69 0.01 1.55 -1.83
C ILE A 69 -1.38 2.18 -1.82
N TYR A 70 -1.48 3.42 -2.28
CA TYR A 70 -2.77 4.02 -2.62
C TYR A 70 -2.95 4.01 -4.14
N MET A 71 -4.11 3.55 -4.60
CA MET A 71 -4.48 3.52 -6.02
C MET A 71 -5.53 4.60 -6.26
N LEU A 72 -5.11 5.78 -6.69
CA LEU A 72 -5.99 6.96 -6.79
C LEU A 72 -6.49 7.12 -8.23
N PRO A 73 -7.78 6.89 -8.52
CA PRO A 73 -8.35 7.12 -9.85
C PRO A 73 -8.11 8.56 -10.31
N MET A 74 -7.52 8.73 -11.50
CA MET A 74 -7.20 10.07 -12.01
C MET A 74 -8.44 10.91 -12.26
N LYS A 75 -9.56 10.27 -12.63
CA LYS A 75 -10.84 10.97 -12.83
C LYS A 75 -11.35 11.66 -11.57
N ASP A 76 -10.99 11.14 -10.40
CA ASP A 76 -11.44 11.61 -9.08
C ASP A 76 -10.45 12.61 -8.45
N LEU A 77 -9.30 12.86 -9.10
CA LEU A 77 -8.38 13.95 -8.75
C LEU A 77 -8.73 15.19 -9.60
N ASN A 78 -9.70 15.99 -9.14
CA ASN A 78 -10.22 17.15 -9.88
C ASN A 78 -10.64 18.28 -8.93
N PRO A 79 -11.08 19.47 -9.39
CA PRO A 79 -11.45 20.57 -8.50
C PRO A 79 -12.60 20.28 -7.51
N ASP A 80 -13.46 19.32 -7.82
CA ASP A 80 -14.64 18.98 -7.01
C ASP A 80 -14.38 17.78 -6.09
N ASN A 81 -13.40 16.93 -6.42
CA ASN A 81 -13.08 15.70 -5.70
C ASN A 81 -11.63 15.69 -5.20
N ARG A 82 -11.43 15.21 -3.99
CA ARG A 82 -10.13 15.09 -3.36
C ARG A 82 -10.08 13.87 -2.46
N PHE A 83 -8.92 13.23 -2.39
CA PHE A 83 -8.65 12.16 -1.44
C PHE A 83 -8.10 12.78 -0.16
N GLU A 84 -8.91 12.78 0.89
CA GLU A 84 -8.57 13.29 2.22
C GLU A 84 -8.67 12.17 3.24
N ASP A 85 -7.91 12.30 4.33
CA ASP A 85 -7.97 11.39 5.48
C ASP A 85 -7.83 9.90 5.13
N LEU A 86 -7.08 9.58 4.06
CA LEU A 86 -6.73 8.20 3.73
C LEU A 86 -6.02 7.55 4.92
N ALA A 87 -6.43 6.34 5.27
CA ALA A 87 -5.87 5.62 6.39
C ALA A 87 -4.37 5.37 6.16
N ALA A 88 -3.53 5.84 7.07
CA ALA A 88 -2.09 5.55 7.10
C ALA A 88 -1.82 4.54 8.22
N PRO A 89 -1.70 3.24 7.90
CA PRO A 89 -1.75 2.17 8.89
C PRO A 89 -0.47 2.08 9.74
N GLY A 90 0.54 2.90 9.48
CA GLY A 90 1.77 3.01 10.26
C GLY A 90 2.99 2.46 9.53
N GLY A 91 4.09 2.30 10.27
CA GLY A 91 5.38 1.91 9.72
C GLY A 91 6.24 3.10 9.29
N ASN A 92 7.55 2.97 9.48
CA ASN A 92 8.50 3.93 8.93
C ASN A 92 8.42 3.90 7.39
N VAL A 93 8.43 5.08 6.78
CA VAL A 93 8.53 5.22 5.33
C VAL A 93 9.96 5.62 5.02
N ASP A 94 10.66 4.77 4.24
CA ASP A 94 12.02 5.05 3.76
C ASP A 94 11.97 6.06 2.62
N HIS A 95 11.14 5.79 1.61
CA HIS A 95 10.91 6.65 0.46
C HIS A 95 9.51 6.45 -0.12
N VAL A 96 9.13 7.33 -1.05
CA VAL A 96 7.83 7.32 -1.70
C VAL A 96 8.01 7.41 -3.21
N ASP A 97 7.34 6.52 -3.93
CA ASP A 97 7.19 6.60 -5.37
C ASP A 97 5.79 7.03 -5.76
N VAL A 98 5.70 7.79 -6.84
CA VAL A 98 4.43 8.21 -7.43
C VAL A 98 4.48 8.00 -8.93
N TYR A 99 3.62 7.11 -9.45
CA TYR A 99 3.62 6.79 -10.88
C TYR A 99 2.23 6.51 -11.42
N TYR A 100 2.10 6.70 -12.73
CA TYR A 100 0.89 6.43 -13.49
C TYR A 100 0.74 4.94 -13.78
N ASN A 101 -0.48 4.43 -13.62
CA ASN A 101 -0.93 3.16 -14.13
C ASN A 101 -2.08 3.39 -15.12
N ALA A 102 -2.00 2.77 -16.29
CA ALA A 102 -2.99 2.93 -17.36
C ALA A 102 -4.33 2.22 -17.07
N GLY A 103 -4.39 1.40 -16.02
CA GLY A 103 -5.45 0.44 -15.82
C GLY A 103 -5.09 -0.93 -16.42
N HIS A 104 -5.75 -1.97 -15.93
CA HIS A 104 -5.62 -3.34 -16.39
C HIS A 104 -6.95 -4.08 -16.19
N PRO A 105 -7.16 -5.27 -16.78
CA PRO A 105 -8.36 -6.07 -16.50
C PRO A 105 -8.59 -6.20 -14.99
N GLY A 106 -9.78 -5.86 -14.52
CA GLY A 106 -10.14 -5.80 -13.10
C GLY A 106 -10.10 -4.41 -12.47
N VAL A 107 -9.26 -3.49 -12.97
CA VAL A 107 -9.19 -2.07 -12.56
C VAL A 107 -8.85 -1.24 -13.80
N GLU A 108 -9.86 -0.99 -14.64
CA GLU A 108 -9.66 -0.54 -16.02
C GLU A 108 -9.31 0.95 -16.17
N GLU A 109 -9.72 1.79 -15.23
CA GLU A 109 -9.52 3.23 -15.32
C GLU A 109 -8.07 3.62 -14.94
N PRO A 110 -7.47 4.63 -15.60
CA PRO A 110 -6.16 5.14 -15.20
C PRO A 110 -6.15 5.66 -13.77
N HIS A 111 -5.09 5.31 -13.05
CA HIS A 111 -4.92 5.65 -11.64
C HIS A 111 -3.45 5.95 -11.33
N ILE A 112 -3.21 6.71 -10.27
CA ILE A 112 -1.89 6.97 -9.73
C ILE A 112 -1.63 5.98 -8.59
N HIS A 113 -0.49 5.31 -8.64
CA HIS A 113 0.05 4.63 -7.46
C HIS A 113 0.86 5.63 -6.64
N VAL A 114 0.50 5.76 -5.37
CA VAL A 114 1.35 6.40 -4.36
C VAL A 114 1.86 5.27 -3.47
N VAL A 115 3.14 4.91 -3.61
CA VAL A 115 3.76 3.77 -2.93
C VAL A 115 4.63 4.30 -1.80
N LEU A 116 4.25 3.99 -0.57
CA LEU A 116 5.03 4.25 0.64
C LEU A 116 5.86 3.00 0.92
N TRP A 117 7.16 3.08 0.68
CA TRP A 117 8.06 1.95 0.92
C TRP A 117 8.51 1.92 2.38
N HIS A 118 8.37 0.75 3.01
CA HIS A 118 8.77 0.50 4.40
C HIS A 118 10.14 -0.19 4.50
N VAL A 119 10.85 -0.27 3.38
CA VAL A 119 12.16 -0.90 3.22
C VAL A 119 13.07 0.03 2.42
N PRO A 120 14.41 -0.06 2.57
CA PRO A 120 15.33 0.68 1.72
C PRO A 120 15.11 0.38 0.23
N VAL A 121 15.43 1.33 -0.66
CA VAL A 121 15.37 1.17 -2.13
C VAL A 121 15.97 -0.15 -2.63
N ALA A 122 17.09 -0.58 -2.05
CA ALA A 122 17.75 -1.84 -2.45
C ALA A 122 16.89 -3.09 -2.17
N ASP A 123 15.97 -3.00 -1.21
CA ASP A 123 15.10 -4.08 -0.76
C ASP A 123 13.74 -4.10 -1.46
N GLU A 124 13.44 -3.14 -2.35
CA GLU A 124 12.27 -3.22 -3.26
C GLU A 124 12.30 -4.53 -4.08
N ALA A 125 13.50 -5.06 -4.35
CA ALA A 125 13.71 -6.32 -5.04
C ALA A 125 13.00 -7.52 -4.37
N ARG A 126 12.63 -7.40 -3.08
CA ARG A 126 11.85 -8.42 -2.36
C ARG A 126 10.47 -8.66 -2.97
N VAL A 127 9.93 -7.70 -3.71
CA VAL A 127 8.67 -7.84 -4.42
C VAL A 127 8.81 -7.95 -5.94
N ALA A 128 10.03 -7.97 -6.48
CA ALA A 128 10.26 -7.87 -7.93
C ALA A 128 9.80 -9.09 -8.75
N GLN A 129 9.66 -10.26 -8.15
CA GLN A 129 9.29 -11.53 -8.81
C GLN A 129 8.53 -12.41 -7.84
#